data_AF-A0A1I8BIR0-F1
#
_entry.id   AF-A0A1I8BIR0-F1
#
_cell.length_a   1.000
_cell.length_b   1.000
_cell.length_c   1.000
_cell.angle_alpha   90.00
_cell.angle_beta   90.00
_cell.angle_gamma   90.00
#
_symmetry.space_group_name_H-M   'P 1'
#
loop_
_entity.id
_entity.type
_entity.pdbx_description
1 polymer ?
#
loop_
_entity_poly.entity_id
_entity_poly.type
_entity_poly.pdbx_seq_one_letter_code
_entity_poly.pdbx_strand_id
1 'polypeptide(L)'
;MILEVTKKLAIKENNEENLNNNCKNNEEINNKIILTKEDKMNTMKESMVCFRRMHQNECLFYEMMKNIENPPLPLPKIYFTKICLEEKNEGEIKEGPQGVILMEDLTENTHIAPLTKGLNEIQIMEVIKYLAHLHAYLSLPKIKEKWQKEFTTIEKMWEQTFSEDFNKAIFEQIMELD
;
A
#
# COMPACT_ATOMS: atom_id res chain seq x y z
N MET A 1 -52.77 -37.40 -33.51
CA MET A 1 -51.35 -37.76 -33.73
C MET A 1 -50.45 -36.56 -34.02
N ILE A 2 -50.86 -35.55 -34.82
CA ILE A 2 -50.00 -34.38 -35.15
C ILE A 2 -49.82 -33.38 -33.99
N LEU A 3 -50.86 -33.16 -33.17
CA LEU A 3 -50.84 -32.22 -32.02
C LEU A 3 -49.94 -32.65 -30.84
N GLU A 4 -49.55 -33.92 -30.78
CA GLU A 4 -48.79 -34.48 -29.66
C GLU A 4 -47.28 -34.46 -29.94
N VAL A 5 -46.90 -34.46 -31.23
CA VAL A 5 -45.52 -34.33 -31.69
C VAL A 5 -45.04 -32.88 -31.55
N THR A 6 -45.89 -31.89 -31.84
CA THR A 6 -45.56 -30.45 -31.68
C THR A 6 -45.37 -30.04 -30.23
N LYS A 7 -46.14 -30.60 -29.28
CA LYS A 7 -45.94 -30.35 -27.84
C LYS A 7 -44.60 -30.91 -27.33
N LYS A 8 -44.18 -32.09 -27.80
CA LYS A 8 -42.88 -32.68 -27.40
C LYS A 8 -41.68 -31.92 -27.97
N LEU A 9 -41.79 -31.35 -29.17
CA LEU A 9 -40.74 -30.52 -29.77
C LEU A 9 -40.60 -29.18 -29.03
N ALA A 10 -41.70 -28.49 -28.74
CA ALA A 10 -41.68 -27.21 -28.01
C ALA A 10 -41.15 -27.33 -26.57
N ILE A 11 -41.42 -28.46 -25.89
CA ILE A 11 -40.86 -28.73 -24.54
C ILE A 11 -39.36 -29.02 -24.61
N LYS A 12 -38.88 -29.63 -25.71
CA LYS A 12 -37.45 -29.94 -25.89
C LYS A 12 -36.64 -28.68 -26.22
N GLU A 13 -37.17 -27.81 -27.08
CA GLU A 13 -36.55 -26.51 -27.42
C GLU A 13 -36.49 -25.57 -26.20
N ASN A 14 -37.57 -25.48 -25.41
CA ASN A 14 -37.58 -24.70 -24.16
C ASN A 14 -36.60 -25.23 -23.10
N ASN A 15 -36.33 -26.54 -23.06
CA ASN A 15 -35.36 -27.11 -22.13
C ASN A 15 -33.91 -26.87 -22.60
N GLU A 16 -33.64 -26.92 -23.90
CA GLU A 16 -32.31 -26.62 -24.46
C GLU A 16 -31.95 -25.13 -24.36
N GLU A 17 -32.90 -24.20 -24.55
CA GLU A 17 -32.69 -22.76 -24.30
C GLU A 17 -32.42 -22.45 -22.82
N ASN A 18 -33.15 -23.08 -21.89
CA ASN A 18 -32.92 -22.89 -20.45
C ASN A 18 -31.57 -23.45 -19.98
N LEU A 19 -31.11 -24.56 -20.55
CA LEU A 19 -29.77 -25.12 -20.29
C LEU A 19 -28.66 -24.22 -20.86
N ASN A 20 -28.83 -23.69 -22.07
CA ASN A 20 -27.86 -22.78 -22.68
C ASN A 20 -27.77 -21.43 -21.94
N ASN A 21 -28.89 -20.90 -21.46
CA ASN A 21 -28.91 -19.66 -20.67
C ASN A 21 -28.25 -19.85 -19.30
N ASN A 22 -28.46 -20.99 -18.63
CA ASN A 22 -27.77 -21.30 -17.37
C ASN A 22 -26.25 -21.51 -17.54
N CYS A 23 -25.81 -22.16 -18.63
CA CYS A 23 -24.38 -22.31 -18.91
C CYS A 23 -23.70 -20.96 -19.23
N LYS A 24 -24.32 -20.11 -20.05
CA LYS A 24 -23.79 -18.76 -20.35
C LYS A 24 -23.71 -17.87 -19.11
N ASN A 25 -24.73 -17.89 -18.26
CA ASN A 25 -24.73 -17.14 -17.00
C ASN A 25 -23.64 -17.62 -16.04
N ASN A 26 -23.42 -18.94 -15.94
CA ASN A 26 -22.35 -19.47 -15.09
C ASN A 26 -20.95 -19.17 -15.63
N GLU A 27 -20.77 -19.15 -16.96
CA GLU A 27 -19.51 -18.79 -17.60
C GLU A 27 -19.20 -17.30 -17.45
N GLU A 28 -20.19 -16.41 -17.60
CA GLU A 28 -20.04 -14.98 -17.30
C GLU A 28 -19.73 -14.71 -15.82
N ILE A 29 -20.42 -15.39 -14.90
CA ILE A 29 -20.15 -15.26 -13.46
C ILE A 29 -18.73 -15.75 -13.14
N ASN A 30 -18.31 -16.90 -13.68
CA ASN A 30 -16.96 -17.42 -13.47
C ASN A 30 -15.90 -16.48 -14.06
N ASN A 31 -16.10 -15.96 -15.27
CA ASN A 31 -15.19 -14.99 -15.88
C ASN A 31 -15.12 -13.69 -15.07
N LYS A 32 -16.25 -13.21 -14.54
CA LYS A 32 -16.29 -12.04 -13.65
C LYS A 32 -15.60 -12.28 -12.31
N ILE A 33 -15.72 -13.49 -11.75
CA ILE A 33 -15.01 -13.91 -10.52
C ILE A 33 -13.50 -14.02 -10.76
N ILE A 34 -13.09 -14.53 -11.93
CA ILE A 34 -11.67 -14.64 -12.29
C ILE A 34 -11.07 -13.24 -12.47
N LEU A 35 -11.73 -12.36 -13.23
CA LEU A 35 -11.33 -10.96 -13.41
C LEU A 35 -11.21 -10.25 -12.05
N THR A 36 -12.21 -10.37 -11.17
CA THR A 36 -12.16 -9.74 -9.84
C THR A 36 -11.09 -10.32 -8.91
N LYS A 37 -10.67 -11.58 -9.09
CA LYS A 37 -9.53 -12.15 -8.35
C LYS A 37 -8.19 -11.66 -8.89
N GLU A 38 -8.05 -11.57 -10.20
CA GLU A 38 -6.86 -11.02 -10.85
C GLU A 38 -6.68 -9.54 -10.51
N ASP A 39 -7.76 -8.75 -10.55
CA ASP A 39 -7.75 -7.35 -10.16
C ASP A 39 -7.32 -7.17 -8.70
N LYS A 40 -7.92 -7.93 -7.77
CA LYS A 40 -7.51 -7.91 -6.35
C LYS A 40 -6.05 -8.30 -6.15
N MET A 41 -5.56 -9.30 -6.90
CA MET A 41 -4.18 -9.75 -6.82
C MET A 41 -3.20 -8.72 -7.40
N ASN A 42 -3.59 -8.01 -8.45
CA ASN A 42 -2.81 -6.92 -9.04
C ASN A 42 -2.76 -5.71 -8.09
N THR A 43 -3.89 -5.30 -7.51
CA THR A 43 -3.93 -4.24 -6.49
C THR A 43 -3.06 -4.58 -5.28
N MET A 44 -3.08 -5.84 -4.82
CA MET A 44 -2.24 -6.26 -3.70
C MET A 44 -0.74 -6.24 -4.04
N LYS A 45 -0.36 -6.63 -5.26
CA LYS A 45 1.04 -6.51 -5.73
C LYS A 45 1.49 -5.05 -5.78
N GLU A 46 0.67 -4.16 -6.35
CA GLU A 46 0.95 -2.72 -6.41
C GLU A 46 1.09 -2.11 -5.01
N SER A 47 0.21 -2.51 -4.07
CA SER A 47 0.29 -2.13 -2.65
C SER A 47 1.64 -2.51 -2.04
N MET A 48 2.08 -3.74 -2.28
CA MET A 48 3.33 -4.27 -1.72
C MET A 48 4.56 -3.54 -2.27
N VAL A 49 4.55 -3.14 -3.54
CA VAL A 49 5.61 -2.30 -4.11
C VAL A 49 5.67 -0.94 -3.40
N CYS A 50 4.52 -0.34 -3.11
CA CYS A 50 4.46 0.94 -2.42
C CYS A 50 4.95 0.85 -0.97
N PHE A 51 4.45 -0.13 -0.19
CA PHE A 51 4.93 -0.36 1.18
C PHE A 51 6.44 -0.59 1.22
N ARG A 52 6.98 -1.33 0.25
CA ARG A 52 8.42 -1.56 0.13
C ARG A 52 9.18 -0.25 -0.11
N ARG A 53 8.68 0.62 -0.97
CA ARG A 53 9.29 1.93 -1.24
C ARG A 53 9.18 2.88 -0.05
N MET A 54 8.05 2.87 0.67
CA MET A 54 7.89 3.63 1.91
C MET A 54 8.90 3.18 2.96
N HIS A 55 9.06 1.87 3.15
CA HIS A 55 10.05 1.31 4.08
C HIS A 55 11.49 1.63 3.66
N GLN A 56 11.80 1.61 2.36
CA GLN A 56 13.12 2.04 1.86
C GLN A 56 13.41 3.51 2.19
N ASN A 57 12.44 4.40 1.97
CA ASN A 57 12.54 5.80 2.37
C ASN A 57 12.76 5.92 3.89
N GLU A 58 12.05 5.14 4.70
CA GLU A 58 12.24 5.10 6.15
C GLU A 58 13.68 4.69 6.53
N CYS A 59 14.21 3.61 5.94
CA CYS A 59 15.61 3.21 6.15
C CYS A 59 16.60 4.32 5.77
N LEU A 60 16.41 4.96 4.61
CA LEU A 60 17.26 6.07 4.13
C LEU A 60 17.22 7.26 5.08
N PHE A 61 16.03 7.58 5.60
CA PHE A 61 15.84 8.63 6.59
C PHE A 61 16.67 8.39 7.83
N TYR A 62 16.56 7.21 8.43
CA TYR A 62 17.35 6.87 9.62
C TYR A 62 18.85 6.83 9.34
N GLU A 63 19.28 6.32 8.17
CA GLU A 63 20.69 6.36 7.76
C GLU A 63 21.24 7.78 7.62
N MET A 64 20.43 8.70 7.11
CA MET A 64 20.83 10.10 6.98
C MET A 64 20.94 10.77 8.36
N MET A 65 20.05 10.43 9.28
CA MET A 65 19.96 11.09 10.59
C MET A 65 20.90 10.52 11.65
N LYS A 66 21.29 9.23 11.57
CA LYS A 66 22.00 8.52 12.66
C LYS A 66 23.34 9.14 13.08
N ASN A 67 24.02 9.87 12.19
CA ASN A 67 25.34 10.46 12.44
C ASN A 67 25.29 11.95 12.80
N ILE A 68 24.10 12.52 12.94
CA ILE A 68 23.94 13.93 13.31
C ILE A 68 24.05 14.04 14.83
N GLU A 69 25.01 14.81 15.31
CA GLU A 69 25.29 14.97 16.75
C GLU A 69 24.09 15.53 17.55
N ASN A 70 23.20 16.27 16.88
CA ASN A 70 21.92 16.73 17.41
C ASN A 70 20.86 16.70 16.31
N PRO A 71 20.15 15.57 16.10
CA PRO A 71 19.14 15.47 15.07
C PRO A 71 17.99 16.45 15.32
N PRO A 72 17.32 16.97 14.27
CA PRO A 72 16.22 17.92 14.42
C PRO A 72 14.97 17.30 15.11
N LEU A 73 14.97 15.98 15.28
CA LEU A 73 13.90 15.18 15.85
C LEU A 73 14.46 14.26 16.94
N PRO A 74 13.65 13.92 17.97
CA PRO A 74 13.99 12.88 18.92
C PRO A 74 13.80 11.53 18.22
N LEU A 75 14.90 10.95 17.74
CA LEU A 75 14.88 9.67 17.04
C LEU A 75 15.29 8.54 17.99
N PRO A 76 14.68 7.34 17.86
CA PRO A 76 15.17 6.16 18.57
C PRO A 76 16.61 5.87 18.14
N LYS A 77 17.40 5.27 19.04
CA LYS A 77 18.76 4.85 18.67
C LYS A 77 18.68 3.79 17.56
N ILE A 78 19.41 4.01 16.48
CA ILE A 78 19.48 3.09 15.35
C ILE A 78 20.73 2.23 15.49
N TYR A 79 20.54 0.91 15.62
CA TYR A 79 21.65 -0.04 15.76
C TYR A 79 22.09 -0.59 14.40
N PHE A 80 21.15 -0.79 13.48
CA PHE A 80 21.44 -1.33 12.16
C PHE A 80 20.35 -0.94 11.17
N THR A 81 20.74 -0.70 9.91
CA THR A 81 19.81 -0.61 8.79
C THR A 81 20.33 -1.44 7.62
N LYS A 82 19.40 -1.98 6.84
CA LYS A 82 19.67 -2.58 5.54
C LYS A 82 18.71 -1.96 4.53
N ILE A 83 19.25 -1.17 3.62
CA ILE A 83 18.53 -0.61 2.49
C ILE A 83 18.60 -1.62 1.35
N CYS A 84 17.47 -1.97 0.77
CA CYS A 84 17.42 -2.88 -0.37
C CYS A 84 17.26 -2.06 -1.64
N LEU A 85 18.32 -1.99 -2.43
CA LEU A 85 18.26 -1.44 -3.77
C LEU A 85 17.68 -2.51 -4.71
N GLU A 86 16.82 -2.10 -5.63
CA GLU A 86 16.39 -2.98 -6.72
C GLU A 86 17.61 -3.38 -7.55
N GLU A 87 17.89 -4.69 -7.66
CA GLU A 87 18.88 -5.18 -8.61
C GLU A 87 18.26 -5.11 -10.01
N LYS A 88 18.67 -4.10 -10.79
CA LYS A 88 18.33 -4.03 -12.22
C LYS A 88 19.27 -4.94 -12.99
N ASN A 89 18.84 -6.16 -13.25
CA ASN A 89 19.46 -7.03 -14.24
C ASN A 89 18.54 -7.11 -15.46
N GLU A 90 19.05 -6.71 -16.63
CA GLU A 90 18.48 -7.04 -17.95
C GLU A 90 16.98 -6.75 -18.15
N GLY A 91 16.47 -5.65 -17.60
CA GLY A 91 15.07 -5.22 -17.80
C GLY A 91 14.04 -5.94 -16.93
N GLU A 92 14.46 -6.90 -16.11
CA GLU A 92 13.63 -7.52 -15.09
C GLU A 92 13.94 -6.90 -13.71
N ILE A 93 12.94 -6.30 -13.08
CA ILE A 93 13.04 -5.84 -11.69
C ILE A 93 12.97 -7.11 -10.82
N LYS A 94 14.12 -7.66 -10.43
CA LYS A 94 14.14 -8.72 -9.43
C LYS A 94 13.80 -8.13 -8.07
N GLU A 95 12.91 -8.82 -7.36
CA GLU A 95 12.60 -8.53 -5.96
C GLU A 95 13.87 -8.70 -5.12
N GLY A 96 14.59 -7.59 -4.88
CA GLY A 96 15.68 -7.59 -3.90
C GLY A 96 15.17 -7.99 -2.50
N PRO A 97 16.08 -8.21 -1.53
CA PRO A 97 15.68 -8.50 -0.16
C PRO A 97 14.74 -7.42 0.44
N GLN A 98 14.05 -7.74 1.53
CA GLN A 98 13.31 -6.74 2.31
C GLN A 98 14.28 -5.84 3.08
N GLY A 99 13.95 -4.54 3.15
CA GLY A 99 14.68 -3.61 4.00
C GLY A 99 14.50 -3.98 5.47
N VAL A 100 15.49 -3.67 6.31
CA VAL A 100 15.44 -3.97 7.76
C VAL A 100 15.93 -2.76 8.54
N ILE A 101 15.26 -2.44 9.63
CA ILE A 101 15.71 -1.45 10.62
C ILE A 101 15.72 -2.13 11.99
N LEU A 102 16.86 -2.04 12.67
CA LEU A 102 17.00 -2.41 14.07
C LEU A 102 17.18 -1.12 14.87
N MET A 103 16.19 -0.82 15.69
CA MET A 103 16.12 0.40 16.49
C MET A 103 15.79 0.09 17.95
N GLU A 104 16.05 1.08 18.81
CA GLU A 104 15.67 1.09 20.22
C GLU A 104 14.17 0.84 20.40
N ASP A 105 13.83 0.00 21.37
CA ASP A 105 12.46 -0.23 21.78
C ASP A 105 12.00 0.89 22.72
N LEU A 106 10.95 1.60 22.30
CA LEU A 106 10.35 2.69 23.05
C LEU A 106 8.97 2.32 23.62
N THR A 107 8.59 1.04 23.65
CA THR A 107 7.26 0.60 24.10
C THR A 107 6.90 1.09 25.50
N GLU A 108 7.86 1.10 26.43
CA GLU A 108 7.63 1.61 27.81
C GLU A 108 7.49 3.14 27.89
N ASN A 109 7.99 3.86 26.89
CA ASN A 109 8.03 5.32 26.83
C ASN A 109 7.01 5.90 25.83
N THR A 110 6.31 5.05 25.09
CA THR A 110 5.31 5.47 24.11
C THR A 110 3.93 5.46 24.73
N HIS A 111 3.34 6.65 24.81
CA HIS A 111 1.92 6.78 25.03
C HIS A 111 1.24 6.93 23.67
N ILE A 112 0.60 5.86 23.20
CA ILE A 112 -0.28 5.96 22.03
C ILE A 112 -1.40 6.91 22.42
N ALA A 113 -1.41 8.12 21.84
CA ALA A 113 -2.51 9.05 22.00
C ALA A 113 -3.75 8.42 21.32
N PRO A 114 -4.79 8.02 22.07
CA PRO A 114 -5.98 7.46 21.46
C PRO A 114 -6.58 8.51 20.52
N LEU A 115 -6.97 8.11 19.30
CA LEU A 115 -7.64 9.01 18.34
C LEU A 115 -8.87 9.71 18.97
N THR A 116 -9.49 9.07 19.96
CA THR A 116 -10.64 9.58 20.73
C THR A 116 -10.29 10.65 21.77
N LYS A 117 -9.04 10.71 22.24
CA LYS A 117 -8.59 11.67 23.26
C LYS A 117 -7.76 12.82 22.67
N GLY A 118 -7.22 12.64 21.46
CA GLY A 118 -6.39 13.62 20.79
C GLY A 118 -5.07 13.92 21.52
N LEU A 119 -4.36 14.93 21.05
CA LEU A 119 -3.14 15.43 21.67
C LEU A 119 -3.49 16.58 22.63
N ASN A 120 -2.80 16.65 23.77
CA ASN A 120 -2.88 17.82 24.65
C ASN A 120 -2.02 18.99 24.12
N GLU A 121 -2.19 20.18 24.70
CA GLU A 121 -1.48 21.40 24.26
C GLU A 121 0.04 21.23 24.28
N ILE A 122 0.60 20.60 25.32
CA ILE A 122 2.05 20.39 25.43
C ILE A 122 2.55 19.49 24.29
N GLN A 123 1.85 18.38 24.04
CA GLN A 123 2.18 17.47 22.94
C GLN A 123 2.07 18.14 21.58
N ILE A 124 1.05 18.98 21.36
CA ILE A 124 0.90 19.76 20.13
C ILE A 124 2.09 20.71 19.94
N MET A 125 2.46 21.44 21.00
CA MET A 125 3.59 22.35 20.95
C MET A 125 4.92 21.64 20.70
N GLU A 126 5.12 20.45 21.27
CA GLU A 126 6.28 19.60 20.98
C GLU A 126 6.31 19.16 19.51
N VAL A 127 5.19 18.67 18.97
CA VAL A 127 5.06 18.30 17.55
C VAL A 127 5.38 19.50 16.65
N ILE A 128 4.79 20.67 16.90
CA ILE A 128 5.05 21.89 16.12
C ILE A 128 6.53 22.27 16.17
N LYS A 129 7.15 22.23 17.36
CA LYS A 129 8.58 22.51 17.53
C LYS A 129 9.45 21.56 16.71
N TYR A 130 9.18 20.26 16.78
CA TYR A 130 9.92 19.23 16.04
C TYR A 130 9.73 19.36 14.53
N LEU A 131 8.50 19.64 14.08
CA LEU A 131 8.24 19.95 12.67
C LEU A 131 9.02 21.18 12.21
N ALA A 132 9.00 22.27 12.99
CA ALA A 132 9.73 23.49 12.64
C ALA A 132 11.25 23.23 12.53
N HIS A 133 11.83 22.47 13.47
CA HIS A 133 13.24 22.08 13.41
C HIS A 133 13.56 21.21 12.20
N LEU A 134 12.71 20.23 11.90
CA LEU A 134 12.87 19.38 10.71
C LEU A 134 12.80 20.22 9.43
N HIS A 135 11.81 21.09 9.30
CA HIS A 135 11.65 21.97 8.14
C HIS A 135 12.86 22.91 7.97
N ALA A 136 13.36 23.48 9.07
CA ALA A 136 14.56 24.32 9.03
C ALA A 136 15.80 23.54 8.56
N TYR A 137 15.98 22.32 9.08
CA TYR A 137 17.08 21.42 8.67
C TYR A 137 16.99 21.04 7.19
N LEU A 138 15.82 20.64 6.71
CA LEU A 138 15.60 20.27 5.30
C LEU A 138 15.69 21.45 4.33
N SER A 139 15.57 22.68 4.82
CA SER A 139 15.75 23.90 4.02
C SER A 139 17.21 24.24 3.75
N LEU A 140 18.16 23.60 4.44
CA LEU A 140 19.59 23.80 4.19
C LEU A 140 19.96 23.29 2.78
N PRO A 141 20.65 24.09 1.93
CA PRO A 141 20.83 23.75 0.51
C PRO A 141 21.42 22.36 0.25
N LYS A 142 22.47 21.98 1.00
CA LYS A 142 23.12 20.66 0.86
C LYS A 142 22.21 19.50 1.27
N ILE A 143 21.40 19.71 2.32
CA ILE A 143 20.46 18.70 2.81
C ILE A 143 19.30 18.57 1.83
N LYS A 144 18.75 19.68 1.37
CA LYS A 144 17.68 19.72 0.37
C LYS A 144 18.07 18.97 -0.90
N GLU A 145 19.26 19.24 -1.43
CA GLU A 145 19.75 18.56 -2.63
C GLU A 145 19.92 17.05 -2.41
N LYS A 146 20.51 16.65 -1.28
CA LYS A 146 20.66 15.23 -0.92
C LYS A 146 19.30 14.54 -0.79
N TRP A 147 18.38 15.18 -0.07
CA TRP A 147 17.02 14.66 0.15
C TRP A 147 16.26 14.48 -1.17
N GLN A 148 16.33 15.47 -2.08
CA GLN A 148 15.67 15.38 -3.38
C GLN A 148 16.25 14.30 -4.30
N LYS A 149 17.52 13.91 -4.11
CA LYS A 149 18.16 12.83 -4.87
C LYS A 149 17.85 11.45 -4.30
N GLU A 150 17.85 11.31 -2.99
CA GLU A 150 17.74 10.01 -2.31
C GLU A 150 16.29 9.56 -2.09
N PHE A 151 15.37 10.49 -1.85
CA PHE A 151 13.99 10.16 -1.54
C PHE A 151 13.12 10.22 -2.78
N THR A 152 12.38 9.14 -3.03
CA THR A 152 11.28 9.19 -4.01
C THR A 152 10.17 10.04 -3.42
N THR A 153 9.72 11.06 -4.16
CA THR A 153 8.66 11.95 -3.67
C THR A 153 7.37 11.17 -3.48
N ILE A 154 6.63 11.54 -2.42
CA ILE A 154 5.30 10.99 -2.15
C ILE A 154 4.39 11.15 -3.37
N GLU A 155 4.49 12.26 -4.11
CA GLU A 155 3.75 12.48 -5.36
C GLU A 155 4.05 11.40 -6.40
N LYS A 156 5.33 11.06 -6.64
CA LYS A 156 5.71 9.97 -7.55
C LYS A 156 5.28 8.59 -7.04
N MET A 157 5.22 8.40 -5.71
CA MET A 157 4.68 7.18 -5.12
C MET A 157 3.15 7.12 -5.24
N TRP A 158 2.47 8.25 -5.06
CA TRP A 158 1.02 8.41 -5.11
C TRP A 158 0.49 8.22 -6.54
N GLU A 159 1.12 8.85 -7.53
CA GLU A 159 0.81 8.69 -8.95
C GLU A 159 0.97 7.24 -9.43
N GLN A 160 1.80 6.44 -8.75
CA GLN A 160 2.08 5.04 -9.11
C GLN A 160 1.27 4.01 -8.31
N THR A 161 0.56 4.40 -7.24
CA THR A 161 -0.04 3.44 -6.31
C THR A 161 -1.52 3.69 -6.02
N PHE A 162 -1.95 4.95 -5.98
CA PHE A 162 -3.30 5.29 -5.52
C PHE A 162 -4.18 5.71 -6.70
N SER A 163 -4.68 4.73 -7.46
CA SER A 163 -5.94 4.93 -8.17
C SER A 163 -7.07 5.08 -7.14
N GLU A 164 -8.19 5.72 -7.51
CA GLU A 164 -9.38 5.78 -6.65
C GLU A 164 -9.81 4.38 -6.15
N ASP A 165 -9.55 3.35 -6.95
CA ASP A 165 -9.85 1.95 -6.64
C ASP A 165 -9.01 1.39 -5.48
N PHE A 166 -7.76 1.84 -5.30
CA PHE A 166 -6.90 1.41 -4.18
C PHE A 166 -7.45 1.90 -2.83
N ASN A 167 -7.78 3.19 -2.75
CA ASN A 167 -8.32 3.78 -1.52
C ASN A 167 -9.64 3.11 -1.14
N LYS A 168 -10.47 2.82 -2.13
CA LYS A 168 -11.72 2.10 -1.93
C LYS A 168 -11.48 0.67 -1.42
N ALA A 169 -10.53 -0.06 -1.99
CA ALA A 169 -10.22 -1.44 -1.58
C ALA A 169 -9.68 -1.53 -0.14
N ILE A 170 -8.81 -0.59 0.28
CA ILE A 170 -8.31 -0.55 1.67
C ILE A 170 -9.43 -0.16 2.64
N PHE A 171 -10.24 0.85 2.30
CA PHE A 171 -11.39 1.23 3.15
C PHE A 171 -12.40 0.09 3.28
N GLU A 172 -12.71 -0.62 2.19
CA GLU A 172 -13.62 -1.78 2.22
C GLU A 172 -13.07 -2.92 3.08
N GLN A 173 -11.77 -3.24 2.99
CA GLN A 173 -11.17 -4.27 3.86
C GLN A 173 -11.15 -3.88 5.34
N ILE A 174 -10.91 -2.61 5.66
CA ILE A 174 -10.95 -2.12 7.05
C ILE A 174 -12.37 -2.19 7.61
N MET A 175 -13.38 -1.88 6.79
CA MET A 175 -14.79 -1.92 7.17
C MET A 175 -15.37 -3.34 7.26
N GLU A 176 -14.77 -4.34 6.61
CA GLU A 176 -15.15 -5.77 6.72
C GLU A 176 -14.59 -6.47 7.97
N LEU A 177 -13.67 -5.81 8.71
CA LEU A 177 -13.03 -6.34 9.91
C LEU A 177 -13.72 -5.94 11.24
N ASP A 178 -14.80 -5.16 11.16
CA ASP A 178 -15.72 -4.82 12.26
C ASP A 178 -17.06 -5.59 12.14
#